data_AF-E6SNP8-F1
#
_entry.id   AF-E6SNP8-F1
#
_cell.length_a   1.000
_cell.length_b   1.000
_cell.length_c   1.000
_cell.angle_alpha   90.00
_cell.angle_beta   90.00
_cell.angle_gamma   90.00
#
_symmetry.space_group_name_H-M   'P 1'
#
loop_
_entity.id
_entity.type
_entity.pdbx_description
1 polymer ?
#
loop_
_entity_poly.entity_id
_entity_poly.type
_entity_poly.pdbx_seq_one_letter_code
_entity_poly.pdbx_strand_id
1 'polypeptide(L)'
;MRYKNSNIKKCLTTKTIAWFVAFFLYCLLPLRGFSQTGESAVSALVDMGFENVGWTEDDNERVYVLQNSAYRLQGVGIGKAVDVIQKLGLPEEKPCRIIVLNNNVPQISLYYHPVKGDTVSKAERRDWNVSYDLGDSWKLAQKVKTKNRSLFKVDVLVYPQLSLKNLIITQIYQVLFDLSPAVEVSFWKGMKLTAQVKIPVYNDGYGNIEDKVHPGHVTISQSVRLPYNIFGRLTIGTFNSSRYGIDLSFTRPFKDERFSLLARIGYTGIGYWDGFKYHYDNSEKFFTWTLGGSFYWPQYNVRFNLKAEKYLMKEKGIKAEMIRHFRYCSIGFYMMKAEGAKTNGGFRFQVALPPYKYKRHKNWPRINTSPNFGIAYNAGNERYYYKQYRAETSDNIMEENSFNPYFIKSELLNF
;
A
#
# COMPACT_ATOMS: atom_id res chain seq x y z
N MET A 1 -48.40 -20.58 -75.88
CA MET A 1 -47.80 -19.53 -75.03
C MET A 1 -47.10 -20.17 -73.83
N ARG A 2 -45.77 -20.06 -73.71
CA ARG A 2 -45.02 -20.41 -72.50
C ARG A 2 -44.13 -19.23 -72.13
N TYR A 3 -44.57 -18.41 -71.16
CA TYR A 3 -43.83 -17.28 -70.63
C TYR A 3 -42.77 -17.82 -69.65
N LYS A 4 -41.48 -17.72 -70.00
CA LYS A 4 -40.36 -18.01 -69.09
C LYS A 4 -40.20 -16.83 -68.13
N ASN A 5 -40.46 -17.09 -66.86
CA ASN A 5 -40.49 -16.09 -65.80
C ASN A 5 -39.05 -15.64 -65.43
N SER A 6 -38.69 -14.41 -65.79
CA SER A 6 -37.34 -13.83 -65.65
C SER A 6 -37.00 -13.33 -64.23
N ASN A 7 -37.91 -13.45 -63.26
CA ASN A 7 -37.77 -12.79 -61.96
C ASN A 7 -36.96 -13.56 -60.90
N ILE A 8 -36.73 -14.86 -61.08
CA ILE A 8 -36.00 -15.68 -60.09
C ILE A 8 -34.49 -15.41 -60.13
N LYS A 9 -33.91 -15.13 -61.30
CA LYS A 9 -32.48 -14.80 -61.41
C LYS A 9 -32.15 -13.45 -60.77
N LYS A 10 -32.99 -12.41 -60.93
CA LYS A 10 -32.73 -11.07 -60.36
C LYS A 10 -32.75 -11.06 -58.82
N CYS A 11 -33.58 -11.88 -58.18
CA CYS A 11 -33.69 -11.94 -56.71
C CYS A 11 -32.50 -12.66 -56.05
N LEU A 12 -31.90 -13.65 -56.73
CA LEU A 12 -30.69 -14.31 -56.23
C LEU A 12 -29.48 -13.38 -56.26
N THR A 13 -29.31 -12.59 -57.34
CA THR A 13 -28.19 -11.66 -57.49
C THR A 13 -28.25 -10.51 -56.50
N THR A 14 -29.44 -9.95 -56.21
CA THR A 14 -29.58 -8.90 -55.19
C THR A 14 -29.31 -9.40 -53.77
N LYS A 15 -29.67 -10.65 -53.43
CA LYS A 15 -29.30 -11.26 -52.15
C LYS A 15 -27.79 -11.46 -52.01
N THR A 16 -27.10 -11.86 -53.07
CA THR A 16 -25.63 -12.03 -53.03
C THR A 16 -24.93 -10.68 -52.90
N ILE A 17 -25.38 -9.65 -53.63
CA ILE A 17 -24.84 -8.30 -53.54
C ILE A 17 -25.06 -7.70 -52.14
N ALA A 18 -26.24 -7.88 -51.54
CA ALA A 18 -26.52 -7.42 -50.17
C ALA A 18 -25.62 -8.12 -49.12
N TRP A 19 -25.31 -9.41 -49.33
CA TRP A 19 -24.39 -10.15 -48.46
C TRP A 19 -22.95 -9.66 -48.59
N PHE A 20 -22.50 -9.36 -49.81
CA PHE A 20 -21.17 -8.77 -50.05
C PHE A 20 -21.06 -7.35 -49.47
N VAL A 21 -22.11 -6.52 -49.59
CA VAL A 21 -22.14 -5.18 -49.00
C VAL A 21 -22.17 -5.24 -47.47
N ALA A 22 -22.92 -6.16 -46.87
CA ALA A 22 -22.91 -6.38 -45.42
C ALA A 22 -21.56 -6.91 -44.91
N PHE A 23 -20.88 -7.78 -45.67
CA PHE A 23 -19.53 -8.25 -45.36
C PHE A 23 -18.49 -7.13 -45.49
N PHE A 24 -18.59 -6.28 -46.52
CA PHE A 24 -17.71 -5.13 -46.71
C PHE A 24 -17.90 -4.07 -45.61
N LEU A 25 -19.16 -3.82 -45.18
CA LEU A 25 -19.48 -2.97 -44.03
C LEU A 25 -18.98 -3.56 -42.70
N TYR A 26 -18.96 -4.90 -42.56
CA TYR A 26 -18.37 -5.57 -41.40
C TYR A 26 -16.83 -5.47 -41.38
N CYS A 27 -16.19 -5.46 -42.55
CA CYS A 27 -14.76 -5.20 -42.70
C CYS A 27 -14.36 -3.72 -42.49
N LEU A 28 -15.31 -2.79 -42.64
CA LEU A 28 -15.13 -1.35 -42.40
C LEU A 28 -15.36 -0.94 -40.94
N LEU A 29 -15.79 -1.85 -40.06
CA LEU A 29 -15.73 -1.61 -38.63
C LEU A 29 -14.24 -1.63 -38.21
N PRO A 30 -13.69 -0.55 -37.64
CA PRO A 30 -12.33 -0.53 -37.12
C PRO A 30 -12.25 -1.40 -35.86
N LEU A 31 -12.28 -2.71 -36.05
CA LEU A 31 -12.12 -3.70 -34.99
C LEU A 31 -10.62 -3.94 -34.79
N ARG A 32 -10.12 -3.48 -33.64
CA ARG A 32 -8.97 -4.06 -32.91
C ARG A 32 -7.55 -3.56 -33.21
N GLY A 33 -7.33 -2.29 -33.53
CA GLY A 33 -5.99 -1.68 -33.43
C GLY A 33 -5.63 -1.29 -31.99
N PHE A 34 -6.45 -0.44 -31.38
CA PHE A 34 -6.15 0.17 -30.07
C PHE A 34 -6.37 -0.76 -28.87
N SER A 35 -7.40 -1.62 -28.92
CA SER A 35 -7.71 -2.56 -27.83
C SER A 35 -6.61 -3.61 -27.59
N GLN A 36 -5.81 -3.94 -28.60
CA GLN A 36 -4.71 -4.89 -28.46
C GLN A 36 -3.56 -4.35 -27.60
N THR A 37 -3.32 -3.02 -27.62
CA THR A 37 -2.23 -2.39 -26.85
C THR A 37 -2.51 -2.43 -25.34
N GLY A 38 -3.74 -2.10 -24.94
CA GLY A 38 -4.20 -2.17 -23.54
C GLY A 38 -4.10 -3.57 -22.96
N GLU A 39 -4.59 -4.57 -23.69
CA GLU A 39 -4.58 -5.97 -23.26
C GLU A 39 -3.17 -6.57 -23.19
N SER A 40 -2.29 -6.16 -24.10
CA SER A 40 -0.87 -6.54 -24.09
C SER A 40 -0.14 -5.97 -22.88
N ALA A 41 -0.41 -4.70 -22.52
CA ALA A 41 0.14 -4.09 -21.32
C ALA A 41 -0.31 -4.79 -20.04
N VAL A 42 -1.59 -5.14 -19.94
CA VAL A 42 -2.09 -5.92 -18.79
C VAL A 42 -1.40 -7.28 -18.70
N SER A 43 -1.24 -7.97 -19.82
CA SER A 43 -0.60 -9.29 -19.85
C SER A 43 0.89 -9.20 -19.43
N ALA A 44 1.62 -8.22 -19.95
CA ALA A 44 3.01 -7.96 -19.56
C ALA A 44 3.17 -7.62 -18.07
N LEU A 45 2.28 -6.79 -17.51
CA LEU A 45 2.28 -6.46 -16.08
C LEU A 45 1.98 -7.69 -15.21
N VAL A 46 1.02 -8.53 -15.61
CA VAL A 46 0.76 -9.80 -14.92
C VAL A 46 1.96 -10.73 -14.96
N ASP A 47 2.65 -10.82 -16.11
CA ASP A 47 3.85 -11.63 -16.27
C ASP A 47 5.02 -11.14 -15.42
N MET A 48 5.10 -9.82 -15.18
CA MET A 48 6.04 -9.24 -14.23
C MET A 48 5.70 -9.53 -12.77
N GLY A 49 4.48 -9.99 -12.49
CA GLY A 49 4.02 -10.40 -11.17
C GLY A 49 3.07 -9.41 -10.49
N PHE A 50 2.65 -8.34 -11.16
CA PHE A 50 1.64 -7.42 -10.62
C PHE A 50 0.30 -8.13 -10.45
N GLU A 51 -0.44 -7.74 -9.42
CA GLU A 51 -1.74 -8.31 -9.08
C GLU A 51 -2.86 -7.29 -9.32
N ASN A 52 -4.09 -7.77 -9.40
CA ASN A 52 -5.29 -6.94 -9.61
C ASN A 52 -5.15 -6.00 -10.81
N VAL A 53 -4.58 -6.51 -11.92
CA VAL A 53 -4.28 -5.69 -13.10
C VAL A 53 -5.47 -5.67 -14.04
N GLY A 54 -5.90 -4.49 -14.48
CA GLY A 54 -6.97 -4.32 -15.44
C GLY A 54 -6.81 -3.04 -16.23
N TRP A 55 -7.60 -2.89 -17.28
CA TRP A 55 -7.64 -1.66 -18.05
C TRP A 55 -9.05 -1.39 -18.59
N THR A 56 -9.33 -0.14 -18.88
CA THR A 56 -10.51 0.33 -19.60
C THR A 56 -10.16 1.56 -20.40
N GLU A 57 -10.94 1.85 -21.43
CA GLU A 57 -10.77 3.03 -22.25
C GLU A 57 -12.15 3.54 -22.66
N ASP A 58 -12.36 4.84 -22.50
CA ASP A 58 -13.51 5.55 -23.04
C ASP A 58 -13.05 6.63 -24.04
N ASP A 59 -13.96 7.50 -24.45
CA ASP A 59 -13.64 8.58 -25.38
C ASP A 59 -12.73 9.64 -24.76
N ASN A 60 -12.64 9.71 -23.43
CA ASN A 60 -11.96 10.76 -22.68
C ASN A 60 -10.57 10.33 -22.17
N GLU A 61 -10.43 9.16 -21.54
CA GLU A 61 -9.17 8.68 -20.98
C GLU A 61 -9.02 7.14 -21.04
N ARG A 62 -7.77 6.69 -21.18
CA ARG A 62 -7.40 5.28 -20.95
C ARG A 62 -6.97 5.12 -19.50
N VAL A 63 -7.53 4.14 -18.80
CA VAL A 63 -7.24 3.88 -17.39
C VAL A 63 -6.71 2.46 -17.19
N TYR A 64 -5.54 2.36 -16.59
CA TYR A 64 -5.01 1.12 -16.04
C TYR A 64 -5.23 1.07 -14.53
N VAL A 65 -5.49 -0.13 -14.02
CA VAL A 65 -5.57 -0.41 -12.59
C VAL A 65 -4.54 -1.49 -12.29
N LEU A 66 -3.73 -1.32 -11.25
CA LEU A 66 -2.72 -2.32 -10.86
C LEU A 66 -2.42 -2.28 -9.38
N GLN A 67 -2.01 -3.41 -8.81
CA GLN A 67 -1.43 -3.52 -7.48
C GLN A 67 0.02 -3.99 -7.61
N ASN A 68 0.95 -3.19 -7.07
CA ASN A 68 2.33 -3.61 -7.00
C ASN A 68 2.49 -4.68 -5.92
N SER A 69 2.74 -5.89 -6.38
CA SER A 69 3.04 -7.07 -5.58
C SER A 69 4.35 -7.72 -6.01
N ALA A 70 5.04 -7.21 -7.04
CA ALA A 70 6.26 -7.80 -7.58
C ALA A 70 7.53 -7.13 -7.05
N TYR A 71 7.42 -5.88 -6.62
CA TYR A 71 8.54 -5.07 -6.18
C TYR A 71 8.33 -4.61 -4.75
N ARG A 72 9.39 -4.71 -3.94
CA ARG A 72 9.39 -4.32 -2.52
C ARG A 72 9.02 -2.85 -2.32
N LEU A 73 9.52 -2.00 -3.20
CA LEU A 73 9.39 -0.55 -3.11
C LEU A 73 8.34 -0.08 -4.10
N GLN A 74 7.35 0.67 -3.62
CA GLN A 74 6.23 1.14 -4.44
C GLN A 74 6.71 2.02 -5.60
N GLY A 75 7.62 2.97 -5.35
CA GLY A 75 8.19 3.83 -6.39
C GLY A 75 8.85 3.05 -7.53
N VAL A 76 9.64 2.02 -7.20
CA VAL A 76 10.29 1.16 -8.20
C VAL A 76 9.25 0.36 -9.01
N GLY A 77 8.29 -0.26 -8.33
CA GLY A 77 7.23 -1.03 -9.00
C GLY A 77 6.41 -0.14 -9.94
N ILE A 78 5.95 1.01 -9.46
CA ILE A 78 5.19 1.97 -10.25
C ILE A 78 6.01 2.48 -11.44
N GLY A 79 7.28 2.84 -11.25
CA GLY A 79 8.16 3.25 -12.34
C GLY A 79 8.37 2.17 -13.41
N LYS A 80 8.45 0.89 -13.01
CA LYS A 80 8.50 -0.22 -13.97
C LYS A 80 7.17 -0.44 -14.70
N ALA A 81 6.05 -0.21 -14.04
CA ALA A 81 4.75 -0.28 -14.70
C ALA A 81 4.58 0.84 -15.75
N VAL A 82 5.01 2.06 -15.41
CA VAL A 82 5.05 3.20 -16.34
C VAL A 82 5.89 2.87 -17.58
N ASP A 83 7.11 2.36 -17.41
CA ASP A 83 7.98 1.99 -18.54
C ASP A 83 7.32 1.01 -19.51
N VAL A 84 6.63 0.00 -18.96
CA VAL A 84 6.01 -1.07 -19.75
C VAL A 84 4.80 -0.54 -20.52
N ILE A 85 3.96 0.26 -19.86
CA ILE A 85 2.81 0.90 -20.50
C ILE A 85 3.28 1.86 -21.60
N GLN A 86 4.30 2.68 -21.34
CA GLN A 86 4.89 3.57 -22.34
C GLN A 86 5.48 2.80 -23.53
N LYS A 87 6.22 1.72 -23.26
CA LYS A 87 6.85 0.91 -24.31
C LYS A 87 5.84 0.20 -25.21
N LEU A 88 4.71 -0.23 -24.65
CA LEU A 88 3.67 -0.96 -25.38
C LEU A 88 2.67 -0.03 -26.10
N GLY A 89 2.72 1.26 -25.81
CA GLY A 89 1.96 2.30 -26.51
C GLY A 89 0.97 3.01 -25.59
N LEU A 90 1.13 4.33 -25.51
CA LEU A 90 0.14 5.23 -24.93
C LEU A 90 -0.95 5.54 -25.97
N PRO A 91 -2.18 5.88 -25.53
CA PRO A 91 -3.21 6.33 -26.45
C PRO A 91 -2.79 7.61 -27.17
N GLU A 92 -3.07 7.69 -28.47
CA GLU A 92 -2.86 8.90 -29.27
C GLU A 92 -3.95 9.93 -28.90
N GLU A 93 -3.53 11.18 -28.67
CA GLU A 93 -4.40 12.34 -28.36
C GLU A 93 -5.27 12.26 -27.09
N LYS A 94 -5.29 11.13 -26.37
CA LYS A 94 -6.02 10.97 -25.12
C LYS A 94 -5.09 10.88 -23.91
N PRO A 95 -5.50 11.40 -22.75
CA PRO A 95 -4.80 11.16 -21.50
C PRO A 95 -4.82 9.68 -21.08
N CYS A 96 -3.79 9.31 -20.32
CA CYS A 96 -3.64 7.98 -19.74
C CYS A 96 -3.51 8.08 -18.22
N ARG A 97 -4.28 7.28 -17.49
CA ARG A 97 -4.24 7.20 -16.03
C ARG A 97 -3.83 5.82 -15.56
N ILE A 98 -3.00 5.74 -14.53
CA ILE A 98 -2.68 4.51 -13.81
C ILE A 98 -3.16 4.66 -12.38
N ILE A 99 -4.06 3.80 -11.94
CA ILE A 99 -4.58 3.78 -10.57
C ILE A 99 -3.88 2.65 -9.82
N VAL A 100 -3.17 3.02 -8.75
CA VAL A 100 -2.39 2.09 -7.94
C VAL A 100 -3.21 1.67 -6.74
N LEU A 101 -3.41 0.36 -6.59
CA LEU A 101 -4.13 -0.24 -5.48
C LEU A 101 -3.17 -0.75 -4.40
N ASN A 102 -3.63 -0.74 -3.16
CA ASN A 102 -3.08 -1.52 -2.06
C ASN A 102 -4.21 -2.32 -1.42
N ASN A 103 -4.06 -3.65 -1.36
CA ASN A 103 -5.10 -4.56 -0.92
C ASN A 103 -6.49 -4.28 -1.56
N ASN A 104 -6.51 -4.11 -2.89
CA ASN A 104 -7.70 -3.74 -3.68
C ASN A 104 -8.32 -2.35 -3.34
N VAL A 105 -7.68 -1.53 -2.51
CA VAL A 105 -8.11 -0.16 -2.21
C VAL A 105 -7.24 0.83 -2.97
N PRO A 106 -7.81 1.73 -3.79
CA PRO A 106 -7.03 2.69 -4.57
C PRO A 106 -6.32 3.70 -3.68
N GLN A 107 -5.00 3.85 -3.85
CA GLN A 107 -4.16 4.74 -3.03
C GLN A 107 -3.89 6.06 -3.76
N ILE A 108 -3.31 5.98 -4.95
CA ILE A 108 -2.92 7.13 -5.78
C ILE A 108 -3.26 6.87 -7.25
N SER A 109 -3.27 7.93 -8.04
CA SER A 109 -3.23 7.83 -9.49
C SER A 109 -2.01 8.54 -10.08
N LEU A 110 -1.58 8.06 -11.24
CA LEU A 110 -0.62 8.72 -12.10
C LEU A 110 -1.36 9.14 -13.36
N TYR A 111 -1.29 10.41 -13.72
CA TYR A 111 -1.98 10.98 -14.85
C TYR A 111 -0.97 11.53 -15.86
N TYR A 112 -1.03 11.02 -17.08
CA TYR A 112 -0.26 11.50 -18.22
C TYR A 112 -1.19 12.24 -19.18
N HIS A 113 -0.79 13.45 -19.56
CA HIS A 113 -1.46 14.22 -20.60
C HIS A 113 -0.59 14.23 -21.86
N PRO A 114 -1.11 13.86 -23.03
CA PRO A 114 -0.34 13.88 -24.27
C PRO A 114 0.07 15.31 -24.61
N VAL A 115 1.35 15.52 -24.89
CA VAL A 115 1.86 16.81 -25.36
C VAL A 115 1.53 16.96 -26.85
N LYS A 116 0.78 18.00 -27.21
CA LYS A 116 0.55 18.36 -28.62
C LYS A 116 1.74 19.17 -29.14
N GLY A 117 2.50 18.63 -30.09
CA GLY A 117 3.60 19.33 -30.75
C GLY A 117 4.07 18.61 -32.03
N ASP A 118 4.72 19.34 -32.94
CA ASP A 118 5.12 18.88 -34.29
C ASP A 118 6.22 17.81 -34.31
N THR A 119 6.81 17.48 -33.16
CA THR A 119 7.78 16.38 -33.02
C THR A 119 7.15 15.30 -32.16
N VAL A 120 7.36 14.03 -32.54
CA VAL A 120 6.89 12.85 -31.80
C VAL A 120 7.54 12.86 -30.40
N SER A 121 6.93 13.57 -29.45
CA SER A 121 7.45 13.69 -28.10
C SER A 121 7.33 12.33 -27.43
N LYS A 122 8.45 11.64 -27.25
CA LYS A 122 8.50 10.38 -26.53
C LYS A 122 8.18 10.65 -25.05
N ALA A 123 7.07 10.11 -24.57
CA ALA A 123 6.65 10.27 -23.18
C ALA A 123 7.75 9.80 -22.22
N GLU A 124 8.05 10.61 -21.22
CA GLU A 124 9.02 10.33 -20.18
C GLU A 124 8.34 10.16 -18.81
N ARG A 125 9.04 9.59 -17.83
CA ARG A 125 8.52 9.46 -16.45
C ARG A 125 8.19 10.80 -15.81
N ARG A 126 8.90 11.87 -16.19
CA ARG A 126 8.65 13.22 -15.70
C ARG A 126 7.30 13.81 -16.13
N ASP A 127 6.67 13.27 -17.17
CA ASP A 127 5.41 13.79 -17.70
C ASP A 127 4.19 13.27 -16.91
N TRP A 128 4.38 12.25 -16.07
CA TRP A 128 3.31 11.70 -15.24
C TRP A 128 3.12 12.51 -13.98
N ASN A 129 1.95 13.12 -13.80
CA ASN A 129 1.56 13.75 -12.55
C ASN A 129 1.05 12.69 -11.56
N VAL A 130 1.57 12.68 -10.34
CA VAL A 130 1.16 11.73 -9.31
C VAL A 130 0.30 12.48 -8.30
N SER A 131 -0.87 11.94 -7.98
CA SER A 131 -1.81 12.59 -7.06
C SER A 131 -2.64 11.55 -6.30
N TYR A 132 -3.18 11.94 -5.15
CA TYR A 132 -4.23 11.20 -4.50
C TYR A 132 -5.53 11.22 -5.33
N ASP A 133 -5.81 12.26 -6.12
CA ASP A 133 -7.02 12.30 -6.95
C ASP A 133 -7.07 11.15 -7.96
N LEU A 134 -8.21 10.46 -8.03
CA LEU A 134 -8.44 9.33 -8.93
C LEU A 134 -9.12 9.76 -10.24
N GLY A 135 -9.67 10.97 -10.32
CA GLY A 135 -10.46 11.45 -11.45
C GLY A 135 -11.82 10.78 -11.60
N ASP A 136 -12.61 11.27 -12.56
CA ASP A 136 -14.00 10.85 -12.76
C ASP A 136 -14.12 9.42 -13.32
N SER A 137 -13.17 8.98 -14.16
CA SER A 137 -13.21 7.65 -14.76
C SER A 137 -12.89 6.53 -13.79
N TRP A 138 -12.55 6.84 -12.53
CA TRP A 138 -12.48 5.83 -11.47
C TRP A 138 -13.78 5.04 -11.32
N LYS A 139 -14.95 5.68 -11.52
CA LYS A 139 -16.26 4.99 -11.46
C LYS A 139 -16.38 3.89 -12.51
N LEU A 140 -15.76 4.07 -13.68
CA LEU A 140 -15.71 3.07 -14.74
C LEU A 140 -14.66 2.01 -14.43
N ALA A 141 -13.47 2.43 -14.01
CA ALA A 141 -12.36 1.55 -13.65
C ALA A 141 -12.70 0.58 -12.50
N GLN A 142 -13.61 0.94 -11.58
CA GLN A 142 -14.11 0.05 -10.53
C GLN A 142 -14.83 -1.20 -11.06
N LYS A 143 -15.45 -1.11 -12.25
CA LYS A 143 -16.21 -2.22 -12.85
C LYS A 143 -15.33 -3.15 -13.69
N VAL A 144 -14.06 -2.79 -13.88
CA VAL A 144 -13.13 -3.53 -14.73
C VAL A 144 -12.80 -4.88 -14.09
N LYS A 145 -12.90 -5.94 -14.88
CA LYS A 145 -12.45 -7.27 -14.47
C LYS A 145 -10.93 -7.30 -14.42
N THR A 146 -10.38 -7.43 -13.22
CA THR A 146 -8.93 -7.55 -13.02
C THR A 146 -8.43 -8.97 -13.23
N LYS A 147 -7.22 -9.09 -13.80
CA LYS A 147 -6.40 -10.30 -13.91
C LYS A 147 -5.48 -10.43 -12.69
N ASN A 148 -5.01 -11.66 -12.47
CA ASN A 148 -4.09 -12.02 -11.37
C ASN A 148 -4.56 -11.49 -10.00
N ARG A 149 -5.79 -11.84 -9.60
CA ARG A 149 -6.41 -11.34 -8.35
C ARG A 149 -5.55 -11.65 -7.12
N SER A 150 -5.47 -10.73 -6.17
CA SER A 150 -4.71 -10.93 -4.92
C SER A 150 -5.51 -11.65 -3.83
N LEU A 151 -6.84 -11.74 -3.97
CA LEU A 151 -7.72 -12.36 -2.97
C LEU A 151 -7.42 -13.85 -2.82
N PHE A 152 -7.54 -14.35 -1.59
CA PHE A 152 -7.27 -15.72 -1.15
C PHE A 152 -5.83 -16.20 -1.34
N LYS A 153 -4.91 -15.32 -1.75
CA LYS A 153 -3.50 -15.67 -1.85
C LYS A 153 -2.81 -15.46 -0.51
N VAL A 154 -1.93 -16.40 -0.18
CA VAL A 154 -1.21 -16.43 1.09
C VAL A 154 0.17 -15.80 0.93
N ASP A 155 0.48 -14.86 1.81
CA ASP A 155 1.80 -14.26 1.98
C ASP A 155 2.39 -14.70 3.32
N VAL A 156 3.61 -15.23 3.31
CA VAL A 156 4.35 -15.61 4.51
C VAL A 156 5.55 -14.68 4.61
N LEU A 157 5.53 -13.78 5.58
CA LEU A 157 6.53 -12.73 5.77
C LEU A 157 7.31 -12.97 7.06
N VAL A 158 8.63 -13.09 6.96
CA VAL A 158 9.50 -13.28 8.13
C VAL A 158 10.00 -11.92 8.63
N TYR A 159 9.53 -11.51 9.81
CA TYR A 159 9.91 -10.23 10.43
C TYR A 159 11.07 -10.43 11.42
N PRO A 160 12.29 -9.97 11.12
CA PRO A 160 13.29 -9.79 12.16
C PRO A 160 12.87 -8.61 13.04
N GLN A 161 12.81 -8.80 14.36
CA GLN A 161 12.42 -7.77 15.31
C GLN A 161 13.52 -7.63 16.35
N LEU A 162 14.07 -6.42 16.46
CA LEU A 162 15.10 -6.10 17.45
C LEU A 162 14.53 -5.08 18.43
N SER A 163 14.54 -5.44 19.71
CA SER A 163 14.21 -4.55 20.81
C SER A 163 15.45 -4.29 21.64
N LEU A 164 15.72 -3.02 21.90
CA LEU A 164 16.84 -2.55 22.71
C LEU A 164 16.30 -1.75 23.89
N LYS A 165 16.83 -1.97 25.08
CA LYS A 165 16.59 -1.09 26.23
C LYS A 165 17.87 -0.90 27.02
N ASN A 166 18.12 0.34 27.43
CA ASN A 166 19.26 0.71 28.24
C ASN A 166 18.76 1.08 29.64
N LEU A 167 18.66 0.09 30.52
CA LEU A 167 18.06 0.23 31.86
C LEU A 167 18.99 -0.20 33.00
N ILE A 168 20.09 -0.89 32.71
CA ILE A 168 20.98 -1.45 33.73
C ILE A 168 22.36 -0.79 33.59
N ILE A 169 22.96 -0.39 34.71
CA ILE A 169 24.25 0.33 34.71
C ILE A 169 25.40 -0.58 34.24
N THR A 170 25.31 -1.89 34.48
CA THR A 170 26.36 -2.87 34.17
C THR A 170 26.42 -3.29 32.70
N GLN A 171 25.43 -2.93 31.88
CA GLN A 171 25.35 -3.29 30.46
C GLN A 171 24.85 -2.11 29.62
N ILE A 172 25.50 -1.87 28.48
CA ILE A 172 25.12 -0.74 27.61
C ILE A 172 23.72 -0.95 26.99
N TYR A 173 23.37 -2.19 26.62
CA TYR A 173 22.04 -2.54 26.14
C TYR A 173 21.65 -3.95 26.57
N GLN A 174 20.39 -4.09 26.97
CA GLN A 174 19.67 -5.35 26.97
C GLN A 174 19.01 -5.53 25.61
N VAL A 175 19.11 -6.73 25.04
CA VAL A 175 18.72 -7.03 23.66
C VAL A 175 17.71 -8.17 23.63
N LEU A 176 16.64 -7.98 22.86
CA LEU A 176 15.73 -9.04 22.45
C LEU A 176 15.69 -9.08 20.94
N PHE A 177 15.99 -10.24 20.37
CA PHE A 177 15.93 -10.50 18.95
C PHE A 177 14.94 -11.64 18.69
N ASP A 178 13.83 -11.29 18.03
CA ASP A 178 12.79 -12.23 17.62
C ASP A 178 12.82 -12.42 16.10
N LEU A 179 12.63 -13.65 15.66
CA LEU A 179 12.28 -13.97 14.27
C LEU A 179 10.79 -14.29 14.21
N SER A 180 10.01 -13.40 13.61
CA SER A 180 8.56 -13.43 13.74
C SER A 180 7.87 -13.68 12.39
N PRO A 181 7.76 -14.94 11.91
CA PRO A 181 6.99 -15.26 10.71
C PRO A 181 5.51 -14.88 10.88
N ALA A 182 4.95 -14.20 9.89
CA ALA A 182 3.55 -13.83 9.83
C ALA A 182 2.91 -14.31 8.53
N VAL A 183 1.72 -14.87 8.65
CA VAL A 183 0.86 -15.23 7.54
C VAL A 183 -0.14 -14.10 7.31
N GLU A 184 -0.18 -13.58 6.09
CA GLU A 184 -1.08 -12.51 5.65
C GLU A 184 -1.96 -13.02 4.51
N VAL A 185 -3.28 -12.85 4.65
CA VAL A 185 -4.29 -13.25 3.67
C VAL A 185 -5.38 -12.19 3.56
N SER A 186 -5.85 -11.95 2.33
CA SER A 186 -6.96 -11.05 2.05
C SER A 186 -8.13 -11.81 1.42
N PHE A 187 -9.29 -11.79 2.06
CA PHE A 187 -10.48 -12.50 1.55
C PHE A 187 -11.40 -11.60 0.72
N TRP A 188 -11.44 -10.30 1.02
CA TRP A 188 -12.20 -9.31 0.25
C TRP A 188 -11.47 -7.96 0.22
N LYS A 189 -12.03 -7.02 -0.55
CA LYS A 189 -11.44 -5.69 -0.75
C LYS A 189 -11.14 -4.98 0.57
N GLY A 190 -9.88 -4.60 0.74
CA GLY A 190 -9.41 -3.86 1.92
C GLY A 190 -9.23 -4.69 3.18
N MET A 191 -9.64 -5.97 3.21
CA MET A 191 -9.45 -6.82 4.39
C MET A 191 -8.11 -7.53 4.38
N LYS A 192 -7.46 -7.61 5.55
CA LYS A 192 -6.23 -8.37 5.75
C LYS A 192 -6.32 -9.11 7.09
N LEU A 193 -6.24 -10.43 7.04
CA LEU A 193 -5.97 -11.27 8.20
C LEU A 193 -4.45 -11.39 8.35
N THR A 194 -3.93 -11.14 9.55
CA THR A 194 -2.52 -11.31 9.89
C THR A 194 -2.42 -12.21 11.12
N ALA A 195 -1.65 -13.29 11.03
CA ALA A 195 -1.33 -14.16 12.14
C ALA A 195 0.18 -14.35 12.23
N GLN A 196 0.79 -13.90 13.33
CA GLN A 196 2.22 -13.92 13.55
C GLN A 196 2.57 -14.86 14.71
N VAL A 197 3.67 -15.58 14.55
CA VAL A 197 4.32 -16.32 15.64
C VAL A 197 5.65 -15.63 15.92
N LYS A 198 5.98 -15.40 17.19
CA LYS A 198 7.27 -14.89 17.64
C LYS A 198 8.15 -16.05 18.06
N ILE A 199 9.34 -16.12 17.49
CA ILE A 199 10.36 -17.10 17.85
C ILE A 199 11.54 -16.31 18.43
N PRO A 200 11.76 -16.33 19.75
CA PRO A 200 12.90 -15.66 20.35
C PRO A 200 14.19 -16.37 19.94
N VAL A 201 15.11 -15.62 19.35
CA VAL A 201 16.44 -16.12 18.94
C VAL A 201 17.48 -15.76 19.98
N TYR A 202 17.34 -14.58 20.59
CA TYR A 202 18.22 -14.11 21.66
C TYR A 202 17.44 -13.21 22.62
N ASN A 203 17.51 -13.50 23.92
CA ASN A 203 16.84 -12.74 24.96
C ASN A 203 17.81 -12.46 26.12
N ASP A 204 18.23 -11.21 26.24
CA ASP A 204 19.06 -10.71 27.32
C ASP A 204 18.25 -9.71 28.16
N GLY A 205 17.51 -10.25 29.13
CA GLY A 205 16.84 -9.46 30.16
C GLY A 205 15.43 -8.95 29.83
N TYR A 206 14.74 -9.54 28.85
CA TYR A 206 13.31 -9.28 28.58
C TYR A 206 12.35 -10.21 29.33
N GLY A 207 12.89 -11.13 30.14
CA GLY A 207 12.13 -12.01 31.02
C GLY A 207 11.71 -13.32 30.35
N ASN A 208 11.30 -14.29 31.18
CA ASN A 208 11.09 -15.68 30.77
C ASN A 208 9.86 -15.87 29.85
N ILE A 209 8.96 -14.89 29.78
CA ILE A 209 7.76 -14.97 28.93
C ILE A 209 8.15 -14.76 27.45
N GLU A 210 8.97 -13.74 27.18
CA GLU A 210 9.47 -13.47 25.82
C GLU A 210 10.53 -14.50 25.37
N ASP A 211 11.00 -15.39 26.26
CA ASP A 211 11.90 -16.50 25.90
C ASP A 211 11.17 -17.73 25.35
N LYS A 212 9.83 -17.71 25.36
CA LYS A 212 9.00 -18.81 24.84
C LYS A 212 8.53 -18.48 23.43
N VAL A 213 8.38 -19.50 22.59
CA VAL A 213 7.66 -19.34 21.32
C VAL A 213 6.20 -19.04 21.63
N HIS A 214 5.68 -17.93 21.12
CA HIS A 214 4.32 -17.51 21.38
C HIS A 214 3.71 -16.73 20.20
N PRO A 215 2.37 -16.64 20.10
CA PRO A 215 1.73 -15.79 19.11
C PRO A 215 2.08 -14.30 19.30
N GLY A 216 2.27 -13.58 18.21
CA GLY A 216 2.46 -12.13 18.17
C GLY A 216 1.15 -11.41 17.81
N HIS A 217 1.17 -10.70 16.68
CA HIS A 217 -0.05 -10.10 16.13
C HIS A 217 -1.00 -11.17 15.60
N VAL A 218 -2.23 -11.17 16.08
CA VAL A 218 -3.34 -11.95 15.51
C VAL A 218 -4.47 -10.97 15.28
N THR A 219 -4.57 -10.45 14.05
CA THR A 219 -5.40 -9.29 13.75
C THR A 219 -6.17 -9.43 12.46
N ILE A 220 -7.38 -8.89 12.45
CA ILE A 220 -8.15 -8.62 11.24
C ILE A 220 -8.20 -7.12 11.05
N SER A 221 -7.78 -6.63 9.89
CA SER A 221 -7.93 -5.23 9.52
C SER A 221 -8.81 -5.05 8.30
N GLN A 222 -9.52 -3.93 8.26
CA GLN A 222 -10.34 -3.47 7.15
C GLN A 222 -9.90 -2.05 6.79
N SER A 223 -9.26 -1.91 5.64
CA SER A 223 -8.89 -0.65 5.03
C SER A 223 -9.96 -0.19 4.04
N VAL A 224 -10.26 1.10 4.04
CA VAL A 224 -11.22 1.71 3.13
C VAL A 224 -10.71 3.07 2.68
N ARG A 225 -11.15 3.49 1.50
CA ARG A 225 -11.01 4.86 1.03
C ARG A 225 -12.39 5.44 0.83
N LEU A 226 -12.69 6.48 1.58
CA LEU A 226 -13.94 7.23 1.57
C LEU A 226 -13.81 8.43 0.61
N PRO A 227 -14.94 9.10 0.27
CA PRO A 227 -14.92 10.34 -0.49
C PRO A 227 -13.99 11.40 0.12
N TYR A 228 -13.53 12.35 -0.71
CA TYR A 228 -12.59 13.41 -0.31
C TYR A 228 -11.23 12.91 0.19
N ASN A 229 -10.77 11.77 -0.35
CA ASN A 229 -9.46 11.17 -0.06
C ASN A 229 -9.25 10.84 1.42
N ILE A 230 -10.31 10.46 2.13
CA ILE A 230 -10.19 10.01 3.52
C ILE A 230 -9.84 8.52 3.51
N PHE A 231 -8.66 8.17 4.00
CA PHE A 231 -8.21 6.80 4.20
C PHE A 231 -8.56 6.39 5.62
N GLY A 232 -9.26 5.27 5.78
CA GLY A 232 -9.63 4.72 7.07
C GLY A 232 -9.16 3.28 7.19
N ARG A 233 -8.72 2.88 8.39
CA ARG A 233 -8.40 1.49 8.70
C ARG A 233 -8.85 1.13 10.11
N LEU A 234 -9.68 0.11 10.19
CA LEU A 234 -10.13 -0.54 11.43
C LEU A 234 -9.32 -1.82 11.62
N THR A 235 -8.76 -2.03 12.80
CA THR A 235 -8.01 -3.24 13.16
C THR A 235 -8.51 -3.80 14.47
N ILE A 236 -8.75 -5.10 14.54
CA ILE A 236 -9.24 -5.80 15.73
C ILE A 236 -8.37 -7.03 15.96
N GLY A 237 -7.97 -7.27 17.22
CA GLY A 237 -7.27 -8.49 17.60
C GLY A 237 -6.24 -8.29 18.70
N THR A 238 -5.17 -9.08 18.66
CA THR A 238 -4.01 -8.95 19.56
C THR A 238 -2.92 -8.13 18.87
N PHE A 239 -2.46 -7.10 19.58
CA PHE A 239 -1.45 -6.14 19.14
C PHE A 239 -0.13 -6.39 19.86
N ASN A 240 0.93 -5.68 19.47
CA ASN A 240 2.15 -5.67 20.25
C ASN A 240 1.97 -4.98 21.62
N SER A 241 3.04 -4.94 22.42
CA SER A 241 3.04 -4.34 23.77
C SER A 241 2.00 -4.98 24.71
N SER A 242 1.69 -6.27 24.50
CA SER A 242 0.74 -7.04 25.30
C SER A 242 -0.63 -6.37 25.39
N ARG A 243 -1.21 -6.07 24.23
CA ARG A 243 -2.52 -5.43 24.10
C ARG A 243 -3.45 -6.26 23.24
N TYR A 244 -4.74 -6.19 23.52
CA TYR A 244 -5.79 -6.61 22.59
C TYR A 244 -6.88 -5.55 22.55
N GLY A 245 -7.61 -5.49 21.45
CA GLY A 245 -8.75 -4.60 21.34
C GLY A 245 -8.98 -4.13 19.92
N ILE A 246 -9.38 -2.86 19.81
CA ILE A 246 -9.82 -2.23 18.56
C ILE A 246 -9.01 -0.96 18.34
N ASP A 247 -8.55 -0.77 17.11
CA ASP A 247 -7.81 0.40 16.64
C ASP A 247 -8.46 0.97 15.37
N LEU A 248 -8.73 2.26 15.37
CA LEU A 248 -9.26 3.01 14.25
C LEU A 248 -8.26 4.09 13.86
N SER A 249 -7.81 4.09 12.61
CA SER A 249 -6.89 5.09 12.07
C SER A 249 -7.49 5.76 10.84
N PHE A 250 -7.31 7.07 10.75
CA PHE A 250 -7.76 7.91 9.65
C PHE A 250 -6.64 8.82 9.19
N THR A 251 -6.52 8.99 7.88
CA THR A 251 -5.61 9.94 7.25
C THR A 251 -6.32 10.66 6.14
N ARG A 252 -6.21 11.99 6.11
CA ARG A 252 -6.81 12.82 5.08
C ARG A 252 -5.77 13.81 4.54
N PRO A 253 -5.16 13.55 3.37
CA PRO A 253 -4.40 14.57 2.66
C PRO A 253 -5.31 15.74 2.26
N PHE A 254 -4.76 16.96 2.31
CA PHE A 254 -5.39 18.16 1.76
C PHE A 254 -5.17 18.25 0.25
N LYS A 255 -5.80 19.23 -0.41
CA LYS A 255 -5.71 19.42 -1.88
C LYS A 255 -4.28 19.62 -2.39
N ASP A 256 -3.41 20.25 -1.60
CA ASP A 256 -1.99 20.44 -1.94
C ASP A 256 -1.15 19.15 -1.72
N GLU A 257 -1.72 18.13 -1.07
CA GLU A 257 -1.14 16.81 -0.79
C GLU A 257 0.13 16.81 0.06
N ARG A 258 0.75 17.98 0.29
CA ARG A 258 1.85 18.19 1.23
C ARG A 258 1.37 18.10 2.66
N PHE A 259 0.17 18.63 2.90
CA PHE A 259 -0.44 18.60 4.22
C PHE A 259 -1.37 17.40 4.34
N SER A 260 -1.38 16.75 5.50
CA SER A 260 -2.40 15.75 5.84
C SER A 260 -2.84 15.85 7.29
N LEU A 261 -4.09 15.48 7.56
CA LEU A 261 -4.62 15.30 8.90
C LEU A 261 -4.55 13.82 9.28
N LEU A 262 -4.07 13.55 10.49
CA LEU A 262 -3.93 12.22 11.06
C LEU A 262 -4.81 12.13 12.31
N ALA A 263 -5.65 11.10 12.38
CA ALA A 263 -6.42 10.79 13.57
C ALA A 263 -6.34 9.29 13.85
N ARG A 264 -6.16 8.91 15.11
CA ARG A 264 -6.17 7.51 15.54
C ARG A 264 -6.86 7.40 16.89
N ILE A 265 -7.68 6.38 17.06
CA ILE A 265 -8.40 6.08 18.30
C ILE A 265 -8.19 4.61 18.60
N GLY A 266 -7.88 4.31 19.85
CA GLY A 266 -7.60 2.98 20.35
C GLY A 266 -8.40 2.67 21.60
N TYR A 267 -9.02 1.50 21.63
CA TYR A 267 -9.66 0.95 22.82
C TYR A 267 -9.10 -0.44 23.09
N THR A 268 -8.23 -0.54 24.09
CA THR A 268 -7.42 -1.74 24.34
C THR A 268 -7.48 -2.21 25.79
N GLY A 269 -7.26 -3.50 26.03
CA GLY A 269 -7.02 -4.11 27.34
C GLY A 269 -5.64 -4.78 27.39
N ILE A 270 -5.22 -5.22 28.57
CA ILE A 270 -3.95 -5.95 28.74
C ILE A 270 -4.16 -7.41 28.37
N GLY A 271 -3.38 -7.92 27.43
CA GLY A 271 -3.38 -9.35 27.11
C GLY A 271 -2.01 -9.80 26.64
N TYR A 272 -1.51 -10.89 27.19
CA TYR A 272 -0.20 -11.42 26.87
C TYR A 272 -0.26 -12.94 26.68
N TRP A 273 0.75 -13.46 26.00
CA TRP A 273 0.91 -14.88 25.76
C TRP A 273 1.98 -15.43 26.69
N ASP A 274 1.68 -16.53 27.40
CA ASP A 274 2.68 -17.37 28.05
C ASP A 274 2.78 -18.68 27.25
N GLY A 275 3.76 -18.74 26.34
CA GLY A 275 3.76 -19.75 25.28
C GLY A 275 2.51 -19.65 24.41
N PHE A 276 1.73 -20.72 24.31
CA PHE A 276 0.45 -20.74 23.58
C PHE A 276 -0.78 -20.54 24.46
N LYS A 277 -0.61 -20.16 25.74
CA LYS A 277 -1.71 -19.83 26.64
C LYS A 277 -1.93 -18.32 26.64
N TYR A 278 -3.13 -17.88 26.30
CA TYR A 278 -3.48 -16.47 26.29
C TYR A 278 -4.06 -16.03 27.64
N HIS A 279 -3.42 -15.04 28.25
CA HIS A 279 -3.87 -14.39 29.46
C HIS A 279 -4.43 -13.02 29.11
N TYR A 280 -5.70 -12.78 29.42
CA TYR A 280 -6.34 -11.49 29.21
C TYR A 280 -6.84 -10.92 30.53
N ASP A 281 -6.65 -9.63 30.69
CA ASP A 281 -7.21 -8.84 31.77
C ASP A 281 -8.32 -7.94 31.23
N ASN A 282 -9.48 -8.00 31.87
CA ASN A 282 -10.64 -7.18 31.55
C ASN A 282 -10.87 -6.04 32.55
N SER A 283 -10.13 -5.99 33.66
CA SER A 283 -10.33 -5.03 34.74
C SER A 283 -9.98 -3.59 34.31
N GLU A 284 -8.89 -3.42 33.56
CA GLU A 284 -8.47 -2.12 33.05
C GLU A 284 -8.62 -2.02 31.53
N LYS A 285 -9.27 -0.94 31.08
CA LYS A 285 -9.41 -0.57 29.68
C LYS A 285 -8.70 0.76 29.42
N PHE A 286 -7.95 0.79 28.32
CA PHE A 286 -7.12 1.91 27.91
C PHE A 286 -7.70 2.55 26.67
N PHE A 287 -8.12 3.80 26.82
CA PHE A 287 -8.53 4.65 25.72
C PHE A 287 -7.38 5.57 25.32
N THR A 288 -6.83 5.35 24.13
CA THR A 288 -5.76 6.15 23.52
C THR A 288 -6.30 6.91 22.33
N TRP A 289 -5.78 8.10 22.08
CA TRP A 289 -6.10 8.86 20.88
C TRP A 289 -4.88 9.63 20.39
N THR A 290 -4.79 9.82 19.09
CA THR A 290 -3.79 10.67 18.42
C THR A 290 -4.56 11.57 17.47
N LEU A 291 -4.27 12.87 17.51
CA LEU A 291 -4.73 13.84 16.52
C LEU A 291 -3.53 14.67 16.10
N GLY A 292 -3.28 14.81 14.80
CA GLY A 292 -2.11 15.54 14.34
C GLY A 292 -2.18 15.97 12.89
N GLY A 293 -1.21 16.78 12.50
CA GLY A 293 -0.97 17.18 11.12
C GLY A 293 0.39 16.69 10.64
N SER A 294 0.51 16.46 9.34
CA SER A 294 1.78 16.23 8.68
C SER A 294 2.02 17.27 7.59
N PHE A 295 3.27 17.66 7.38
CA PHE A 295 3.74 18.42 6.22
C PHE A 295 4.85 17.65 5.51
N TYR A 296 4.73 17.49 4.19
CA TYR A 296 5.74 16.86 3.35
C TYR A 296 6.48 17.93 2.54
N TRP A 297 7.80 18.01 2.71
CA TRP A 297 8.70 18.86 1.95
C TRP A 297 9.30 18.06 0.78
N PRO A 298 8.82 18.25 -0.46
CA PRO A 298 9.17 17.40 -1.60
C PRO A 298 10.66 17.46 -1.98
N GLN A 299 11.26 18.65 -1.92
CA GLN A 299 12.65 18.89 -2.34
C GLN A 299 13.66 17.98 -1.63
N TYR A 300 13.41 17.64 -0.36
CA TYR A 300 14.31 16.82 0.45
C TYR A 300 13.73 15.45 0.81
N ASN A 301 12.53 15.13 0.33
CA ASN A 301 11.74 13.96 0.77
C ASN A 301 11.61 13.89 2.30
N VAL A 302 11.33 15.02 2.96
CA VAL A 302 11.23 15.11 4.43
C VAL A 302 9.78 15.31 4.84
N ARG A 303 9.33 14.54 5.83
CA ARG A 303 8.02 14.66 6.46
C ARG A 303 8.17 15.19 7.88
N PHE A 304 7.40 16.22 8.21
CA PHE A 304 7.23 16.73 9.55
C PHE A 304 5.86 16.30 10.07
N ASN A 305 5.80 15.74 11.28
CA ASN A 305 4.53 15.44 11.95
C ASN A 305 4.47 16.22 13.27
N LEU A 306 3.29 16.74 13.58
CA LEU A 306 2.97 17.27 14.90
C LEU A 306 1.68 16.62 15.38
N LYS A 307 1.75 15.93 16.52
CA LYS A 307 0.68 15.09 17.06
C LYS A 307 0.41 15.45 18.52
N ALA A 308 -0.85 15.58 18.88
CA ALA A 308 -1.34 15.53 20.25
C ALA A 308 -1.84 14.10 20.53
N GLU A 309 -1.41 13.51 21.63
CA GLU A 309 -1.59 12.09 21.90
C GLU A 309 -1.97 11.83 23.36
N LYS A 310 -2.87 10.88 23.58
CA LYS A 310 -3.07 10.21 24.87
C LYS A 310 -2.51 8.80 24.78
N TYR A 311 -1.52 8.52 25.60
CA TYR A 311 -0.74 7.28 25.59
C TYR A 311 -1.32 6.22 26.54
N LEU A 312 -0.69 5.04 26.57
CA LEU A 312 -1.16 3.90 27.34
C LEU A 312 -1.18 4.12 28.86
N MET A 313 -0.32 4.97 29.43
CA MET A 313 -0.35 5.30 30.86
C MET A 313 -1.31 6.49 31.17
N LYS A 314 -2.21 6.81 30.23
CA LYS A 314 -3.24 7.87 30.28
C LYS A 314 -2.70 9.30 30.23
N GLU A 315 -1.39 9.47 30.13
CA GLU A 315 -0.70 10.75 29.95
C GLU A 315 -1.06 11.37 28.59
N LYS A 316 -1.24 12.70 28.59
CA LYS A 316 -1.51 13.50 27.40
C LYS A 316 -0.26 14.28 27.05
N GLY A 317 0.13 14.27 25.78
CA GLY A 317 1.34 14.94 25.34
C GLY A 317 1.33 15.34 23.89
N ILE A 318 2.39 16.05 23.53
CA ILE A 318 2.69 16.48 22.18
C ILE A 318 3.93 15.73 21.70
N LYS A 319 3.90 15.33 20.44
CA LYS A 319 5.00 14.67 19.76
C LYS A 319 5.25 15.34 18.42
N ALA A 320 6.50 15.69 18.18
CA ALA A 320 6.99 16.18 16.90
C ALA A 320 7.95 15.15 16.30
N GLU A 321 7.83 14.92 15.00
CA GLU A 321 8.69 14.00 14.26
C GLU A 321 9.18 14.69 12.98
N MET A 322 10.46 14.49 12.64
CA MET A 322 11.05 14.87 11.36
C MET A 322 11.64 13.60 10.74
N ILE A 323 11.12 13.17 9.59
CA ILE A 323 11.48 11.90 8.96
C ILE A 323 11.91 12.17 7.53
N ARG A 324 13.15 11.84 7.19
CA ARG A 324 13.65 11.84 5.82
C ARG A 324 13.49 10.46 5.20
N HIS A 325 12.88 10.41 4.03
CA HIS A 325 12.66 9.20 3.27
C HIS A 325 13.66 9.09 2.11
N PHE A 326 14.35 7.96 2.04
CA PHE A 326 15.18 7.53 0.93
C PHE A 326 14.53 6.31 0.27
N ARG A 327 15.02 5.91 -0.91
CA ARG A 327 14.49 4.71 -1.60
C ARG A 327 14.47 3.47 -0.69
N TYR A 328 15.61 3.16 -0.08
CA TYR A 328 15.80 1.91 0.66
C TYR A 328 15.71 2.07 2.18
N CYS A 329 15.64 3.30 2.70
CA CYS A 329 15.58 3.52 4.14
C CYS A 329 14.82 4.79 4.50
N SER A 330 14.44 4.94 5.76
CA SER A 330 13.90 6.16 6.33
C SER A 330 14.56 6.42 7.67
N ILE A 331 14.97 7.66 7.87
CA ILE A 331 15.67 8.12 9.06
C ILE A 331 14.83 9.23 9.66
N GLY A 332 14.47 9.10 10.93
CA GLY A 332 13.65 10.11 11.60
C GLY A 332 14.15 10.45 12.98
N PHE A 333 13.89 11.68 13.39
CA PHE A 333 14.07 12.16 14.75
C PHE A 333 12.70 12.47 15.34
N TYR A 334 12.55 12.23 16.63
CA TYR A 334 11.33 12.60 17.35
C TYR A 334 11.66 13.24 18.68
N MET A 335 10.78 14.13 19.10
CA MET A 335 10.75 14.71 20.43
C MET A 335 9.33 14.69 20.96
N MET A 336 9.18 14.51 22.26
CA MET A 336 7.88 14.40 22.90
C MET A 336 7.89 14.92 24.34
N LYS A 337 6.75 15.47 24.73
CA LYS A 337 6.50 15.97 26.09
C LYS A 337 5.07 15.66 26.48
N ALA A 338 4.88 15.05 27.63
CA ALA A 338 3.56 14.74 28.19
C ALA A 338 3.43 15.27 29.61
N GLU A 339 2.19 15.40 30.05
CA GLU A 339 1.81 15.72 31.41
C GLU A 339 2.35 14.66 32.39
N GLY A 340 3.04 15.09 33.44
CA GLY A 340 3.62 14.19 34.45
C GLY A 340 4.84 13.39 34.00
N ALA A 341 5.36 13.60 32.79
CA ALA A 341 6.52 12.89 32.26
C ALA A 341 7.65 13.86 31.85
N LYS A 342 8.90 13.42 32.01
CA LYS A 342 10.05 14.20 31.52
C LYS A 342 10.04 14.25 30.00
N THR A 343 10.58 15.32 29.42
CA THR A 343 10.76 15.42 27.97
C THR A 343 11.64 14.28 27.48
N ASN A 344 11.23 13.67 26.38
CA ASN A 344 11.94 12.56 25.77
C ASN A 344 12.12 12.79 24.27
N GLY A 345 13.06 12.10 23.66
CA GLY A 345 13.30 12.12 22.24
C GLY A 345 14.20 10.99 21.81
N GLY A 346 14.52 10.96 20.53
CA GLY A 346 15.40 9.97 19.97
C GLY A 346 15.30 9.92 18.46
N PHE A 347 15.76 8.80 17.90
CA PHE A 347 15.75 8.60 16.46
C PHE A 347 15.14 7.25 16.10
N ARG A 348 14.68 7.16 14.85
CA ARG A 348 14.07 5.99 14.24
C ARG A 348 14.81 5.73 12.95
N PHE A 349 15.21 4.48 12.77
CA PHE A 349 15.82 4.03 11.54
C PHE A 349 15.00 2.88 10.99
N GLN A 350 14.73 2.90 9.70
CA GLN A 350 14.02 1.83 9.02
C GLN A 350 14.66 1.55 7.67
N VAL A 351 14.87 0.28 7.34
CA VAL A 351 15.53 -0.16 6.11
C VAL A 351 14.69 -1.24 5.43
N ALA A 352 14.54 -1.14 4.12
CA ALA A 352 13.88 -2.15 3.31
C ALA A 352 14.77 -3.40 3.19
N LEU A 353 14.19 -4.57 3.46
CA LEU A 353 14.93 -5.83 3.40
C LEU A 353 14.90 -6.44 1.99
N PRO A 354 16.02 -7.04 1.53
CA PRO A 354 16.02 -7.86 0.34
C PRO A 354 15.21 -9.16 0.56
N PRO A 355 14.76 -9.83 -0.52
CA PRO A 355 14.88 -9.44 -1.93
C PRO A 355 13.94 -8.27 -2.31
N TYR A 356 14.38 -7.47 -3.28
CA TYR A 356 13.64 -6.28 -3.75
C TYR A 356 12.68 -6.56 -4.92
N LYS A 357 12.82 -7.72 -5.55
CA LYS A 357 11.92 -8.24 -6.59
C LYS A 357 11.55 -9.66 -6.25
N TYR A 358 10.29 -9.99 -6.40
CA TYR A 358 9.77 -11.33 -6.12
C TYR A 358 8.56 -11.57 -6.99
N LYS A 359 8.35 -12.82 -7.39
CA LYS A 359 7.19 -13.23 -8.19
C LYS A 359 6.55 -14.42 -7.50
N ARG A 360 5.23 -14.36 -7.32
CA ARG A 360 4.46 -15.50 -6.85
C ARG A 360 4.38 -16.54 -7.96
N HIS A 361 4.73 -17.79 -7.64
CA HIS A 361 4.61 -18.88 -8.58
C HIS A 361 3.20 -19.50 -8.48
N LYS A 362 2.37 -19.26 -9.50
CA LYS A 362 0.99 -19.78 -9.59
C LYS A 362 0.21 -19.50 -8.29
N ASN A 363 -0.28 -20.54 -7.63
CA ASN A 363 -1.10 -20.45 -6.41
C ASN A 363 -0.30 -20.75 -5.13
N TRP A 364 1.02 -20.92 -5.22
CA TRP A 364 1.84 -21.23 -4.04
C TRP A 364 1.92 -20.02 -3.09
N PRO A 365 1.94 -20.23 -1.77
CA PRO A 365 2.22 -19.18 -0.82
C PRO A 365 3.52 -18.46 -1.17
N ARG A 366 3.50 -17.13 -1.15
CA ARG A 366 4.73 -16.36 -1.38
C ARG A 366 5.45 -16.19 -0.06
N ILE A 367 6.65 -16.75 0.03
CA ILE A 367 7.51 -16.62 1.21
C ILE A 367 8.50 -15.50 0.96
N ASN A 368 8.60 -14.56 1.89
CA ASN A 368 9.51 -13.43 1.78
C ASN A 368 9.94 -12.91 3.16
N THR A 369 10.95 -12.05 3.19
CA THR A 369 11.26 -11.22 4.38
C THR A 369 10.19 -10.14 4.56
N SER A 370 10.08 -9.57 5.75
CA SER A 370 9.24 -8.40 5.99
C SER A 370 9.59 -7.23 5.05
N PRO A 371 8.64 -6.32 4.76
CA PRO A 371 8.89 -5.17 3.90
C PRO A 371 10.09 -4.33 4.33
N ASN A 372 10.32 -4.26 5.64
CA ASN A 372 11.40 -3.52 6.23
C ASN A 372 11.74 -4.07 7.63
N PHE A 373 12.87 -3.61 8.12
CA PHE A 373 13.34 -3.75 9.49
C PHE A 373 13.53 -2.36 10.07
N GLY A 374 13.13 -2.13 11.32
CA GLY A 374 13.29 -0.82 11.93
C GLY A 374 13.59 -0.88 13.41
N ILE A 375 14.39 0.09 13.86
CA ILE A 375 14.80 0.29 15.24
C ILE A 375 14.38 1.70 15.66
N ALA A 376 13.95 1.85 16.90
CA ALA A 376 13.76 3.14 17.54
C ALA A 376 14.70 3.23 18.75
N TYR A 377 15.49 4.29 18.80
CA TYR A 377 16.32 4.62 19.94
C TYR A 377 15.62 5.67 20.80
N ASN A 378 15.56 5.42 22.11
CA ASN A 378 14.96 6.30 23.11
C ASN A 378 16.11 6.89 23.94
N ALA A 379 16.36 8.20 23.79
CA ALA A 379 17.48 8.87 24.43
C ALA A 379 17.25 9.15 25.92
N GLY A 380 16.00 9.33 26.34
CA GLY A 380 15.65 9.62 27.74
C GLY A 380 15.57 8.38 28.63
N ASN A 381 15.83 7.18 28.09
CA ASN A 381 15.64 5.89 28.78
C ASN A 381 14.26 5.75 29.46
N GLU A 382 13.25 6.46 28.94
CA GLU A 382 11.92 6.49 29.54
C GLU A 382 11.25 5.11 29.40
N ARG A 383 10.88 4.52 30.54
CA ARG A 383 10.40 3.13 30.64
C ARG A 383 8.88 3.03 30.76
N TYR A 384 8.23 4.02 31.34
CA TYR A 384 6.83 3.94 31.75
C TYR A 384 5.95 4.78 30.84
N TYR A 385 6.34 6.03 30.59
CA TYR A 385 5.57 6.98 29.81
C TYR A 385 5.80 6.84 28.30
N TYR A 386 4.95 7.51 27.52
CA TYR A 386 4.94 7.58 26.07
C TYR A 386 4.71 6.25 25.35
N LYS A 387 4.17 5.24 26.05
CA LYS A 387 3.95 3.93 25.47
C LYS A 387 2.80 3.94 24.47
N GLN A 388 3.07 3.35 23.31
CA GLN A 388 2.13 3.13 22.23
C GLN A 388 2.16 1.66 21.81
N TYR A 389 1.19 1.26 20.99
CA TYR A 389 1.15 -0.04 20.35
C TYR A 389 1.00 0.12 18.83
N ARG A 390 1.41 -0.91 18.11
CA ARG A 390 1.23 -1.11 16.68
C ARG A 390 0.07 -2.08 16.51
N ALA A 391 -0.91 -1.69 15.69
CA ALA A 391 -2.07 -2.52 15.45
C ALA A 391 -1.75 -3.59 14.40
N GLU A 392 -0.91 -3.26 13.42
CA GLU A 392 -0.42 -4.22 12.42
C GLU A 392 1.10 -4.42 12.50
N THR A 393 1.55 -5.61 12.08
CA THR A 393 2.97 -5.93 11.87
C THR A 393 3.66 -4.97 10.91
N SER A 394 2.92 -4.52 9.89
CA SER A 394 3.35 -3.59 8.85
C SER A 394 3.27 -2.12 9.25
N ASP A 395 2.77 -1.75 10.44
CA ASP A 395 2.70 -0.35 10.86
C ASP A 395 4.10 0.23 11.10
N ASN A 396 4.55 1.09 10.18
CA ASN A 396 5.89 1.66 10.24
C ASN A 396 6.06 2.92 9.37
N ILE A 397 7.15 3.67 9.59
CA ILE A 397 7.36 4.98 8.95
C ILE A 397 7.60 4.90 7.43
N MET A 398 8.14 3.78 6.92
CA MET A 398 8.31 3.58 5.47
C MET A 398 6.96 3.29 4.81
N GLU A 399 6.13 2.43 5.42
CA GLU A 399 4.82 2.09 4.89
C GLU A 399 3.87 3.30 4.90
N GLU A 400 3.93 4.14 5.94
CA GLU A 400 3.17 5.40 5.98
C GLU A 400 3.55 6.39 4.86
N ASN A 401 4.68 6.20 4.17
CA ASN A 401 5.11 7.04 3.05
C ASN A 401 5.06 6.32 1.69
N SER A 402 4.69 5.05 1.66
CA SER A 402 4.80 4.20 0.48
C SER A 402 3.96 4.70 -0.70
N PHE A 403 2.86 5.42 -0.43
CA PHE A 403 1.98 6.03 -1.44
C PHE A 403 1.91 7.55 -1.36
N ASN A 404 2.95 8.23 -0.84
CA ASN A 404 3.00 9.68 -0.90
C ASN A 404 3.27 10.16 -2.35
N PRO A 405 2.43 11.00 -2.97
CA PRO A 405 2.56 11.41 -4.36
C PRO A 405 3.90 12.06 -4.69
N TYR A 406 4.38 12.96 -3.83
CA TYR A 406 5.67 13.63 -4.02
C TYR A 406 6.85 12.67 -3.91
N PHE A 407 6.78 11.70 -2.99
CA PHE A 407 7.81 10.66 -2.89
C PHE A 407 7.82 9.74 -4.10
N ILE A 408 6.66 9.30 -4.57
CA ILE A 408 6.56 8.49 -5.80
C ILE A 408 7.06 9.29 -7.00
N LYS A 409 6.72 10.58 -7.09
CA LYS A 409 7.22 11.47 -8.14
C LYS A 409 8.74 11.60 -8.10
N SER A 410 9.34 11.75 -6.93
CA SER A 410 10.81 11.82 -6.83
C SER A 410 11.48 10.49 -7.17
N GLU A 411 10.86 9.34 -6.87
CA GLU A 411 11.34 8.03 -7.32
C GLU A 411 11.24 7.87 -8.84
N LEU A 412 10.21 8.43 -9.50
CA LEU A 412 10.09 8.40 -10.97
C LEU A 412 11.12 9.27 -11.70
N LEU A 413 11.57 10.36 -11.08
CA LEU A 413 12.46 11.34 -11.70
C LEU A 413 13.94 10.96 -11.59
N ASN A 414 14.31 10.37 -10.46
CA ASN A 414 15.71 10.01 -10.19
C ASN A 414 16.01 8.55 -10.59
N PHE A 415 14.95 7.72 -10.60
CA PHE A 415 14.85 6.27 -10.79
C PHE A 415 14.65 5.84 -12.22
#